data_AF-A0A6B0DID3-F1
#
_entry.id   AF-A0A6B0DID3-F1
#
_cell.length_a   1.000
_cell.length_b   1.000
_cell.length_c   1.000
_cell.angle_alpha   90.00
_cell.angle_beta   90.00
_cell.angle_gamma   90.00
#
_symmetry.space_group_name_H-M   'P 1'
#
loop_
_entity.id
_entity.type
_entity.pdbx_description
1 polymer ?
#
loop_
_entity_poly.entity_id
_entity_poly.type
_entity_poly.pdbx_seq_one_letter_code
_entity_poly.pdbx_strand_id
1 'polypeptide(L)' 'MKWVTRERAKVDRIACPWLIKNFVDKDAEFLFVKPEKVLEVA' A
#
# COMPACT_ATOMS: atom_id res chain seq x y z
N MET A 1 9.18 -5.74 1.40
CA MET A 1 9.04 -4.61 2.38
C MET A 1 7.56 -4.31 2.65
N LYS A 2 7.17 -3.80 3.83
CA LYS A 2 5.75 -3.47 4.15
C LYS A 2 5.43 -2.02 3.79
N TRP A 3 4.36 -1.82 3.02
CA TRP A 3 3.89 -0.52 2.53
C TRP A 3 2.51 -0.23 3.12
N VAL A 4 2.40 0.88 3.84
CA VAL A 4 1.14 1.27 4.52
C VAL A 4 0.50 2.44 3.78
N THR A 5 -0.80 2.33 3.50
CA THR A 5 -1.58 3.40 2.87
C THR A 5 -2.98 3.50 3.48
N ARG A 6 -3.70 4.60 3.20
CA ARG A 6 -5.04 4.79 3.78
C ARG A 6 -6.08 3.92 3.07
N GLU A 7 -7.08 3.47 3.84
CA GLU A 7 -8.28 2.76 3.39
C GLU A 7 -9.10 3.61 2.41
N ARG A 8 -10.03 2.97 1.68
CA ARG A 8 -10.71 3.50 0.47
C ARG A 8 -9.76 3.67 -0.70
N ALA A 9 -9.34 2.53 -1.25
CA ALA A 9 -8.47 2.48 -2.41
C ALA A 9 -9.17 3.08 -3.64
N LYS A 10 -8.91 4.36 -3.91
CA LYS A 10 -9.12 4.95 -5.24
C LYS A 10 -8.20 4.26 -6.25
N VAL A 11 -8.49 4.36 -7.53
CA VAL A 11 -7.75 3.68 -8.62
C VAL A 11 -6.23 3.78 -8.44
N ASP A 12 -5.70 4.97 -8.11
CA ASP A 12 -4.26 5.20 -7.90
C ASP A 12 -3.65 4.32 -6.79
N ARG A 13 -4.41 4.05 -5.74
CA ARG A 13 -3.96 3.26 -4.58
C ARG A 13 -4.02 1.76 -4.81
N ILE A 14 -4.47 1.32 -5.99
CA ILE A 14 -4.43 -0.07 -6.45
C ILE A 14 -3.36 -0.21 -7.54
N ALA A 15 -3.26 0.77 -8.44
CA ALA A 15 -2.27 0.78 -9.52
C ALA A 15 -0.82 0.80 -9.00
N CYS A 16 -0.53 1.64 -7.99
CA CYS A 16 0.82 1.71 -7.40
C CYS A 16 1.27 0.37 -6.77
N PRO A 17 0.48 -0.29 -5.89
CA PRO A 17 0.82 -1.63 -5.39
C PRO A 17 1.02 -2.67 -6.49
N TRP A 18 0.20 -2.65 -7.53
CA TRP A 18 0.33 -3.56 -8.67
C TRP A 18 1.67 -3.37 -9.37
N LEU A 19 2.05 -2.14 -9.68
CA LEU A 19 3.32 -1.85 -10.36
C LEU A 19 4.53 -2.26 -9.50
N ILE A 20 4.49 -1.97 -8.20
CA ILE A 20 5.57 -2.36 -7.27
C ILE A 20 5.70 -3.89 -7.22
N LYS A 21 4.60 -4.63 -7.08
CA LYS A 21 4.64 -6.11 -7.05
C LYS A 21 5.17 -6.73 -8.34
N ASN A 22 4.85 -6.14 -9.49
CA ASN A 22 5.22 -6.73 -10.78
C ASN A 22 6.65 -6.37 -11.21
N PHE A 23 7.13 -5.17 -10.86
CA PHE A 23 8.34 -4.61 -11.46
C PHE A 23 9.46 -4.24 -10.47
N VAL A 24 9.15 -4.08 -9.17
CA VAL A 24 10.13 -3.55 -8.19
C VAL A 24 10.42 -4.57 -7.08
N ASP A 25 9.40 -4.99 -6.34
CA ASP A 25 9.51 -5.88 -5.18
C ASP A 25 8.34 -6.86 -5.18
N LYS A 26 8.59 -8.10 -5.62
CA LYS A 26 7.59 -9.18 -5.69
C LYS A 26 7.08 -9.59 -4.31
N ASP A 27 7.89 -9.40 -3.27
CA ASP A 27 7.57 -9.74 -1.89
C ASP A 27 7.02 -8.52 -1.11
N ALA A 28 6.64 -7.45 -1.81
CA ALA A 28 6.02 -6.29 -1.20
C ALA A 28 4.64 -6.62 -0.61
N GLU A 29 4.44 -6.27 0.65
CA GLU A 29 3.17 -6.40 1.35
C GLU A 29 2.51 -5.03 1.48
N PHE A 30 1.20 -4.94 1.20
CA PHE A 30 0.46 -3.68 1.24
C PHE A 30 -0.64 -3.74 2.28
N LEU A 31 -0.63 -2.78 3.20
CA LEU A 31 -1.61 -2.67 4.26
C LEU A 31 -2.46 -1.40 4.06
N PHE A 32 -3.77 -1.58 4.00
CA PHE A 32 -4.73 -0.49 3.89
C PHE A 32 -5.38 -0.26 5.25
N VAL A 33 -5.05 0.85 5.91
CA VAL A 33 -5.52 1.18 7.26
C VAL A 33 -6.28 2.49 7.29
N LYS A 34 -7.06 2.75 8.33
CA LYS A 34 -7.71 4.06 8.48
C LYS A 34 -6.70 5.21 8.38
N PRO A 35 -7.07 6.39 7.84
CA PRO A 35 -6.15 7.52 7.69
C PRO A 35 -5.35 7.85 8.95
N GLU A 36 -5.99 7.75 10.11
CA GLU A 36 -5.44 8.05 11.42
C GLU A 36 -4.36 7.03 11.82
N LYS A 37 -4.50 5.79 11.34
CA LYS A 37 -3.61 4.66 11.67
C LYS A 37 -2.39 4.54 10.75
N VAL A 38 -2.27 5.36 9.70
CA VAL A 38 -1.16 5.21 8.75
C VAL A 38 0.19 5.45 9.42
N LEU A 39 0.32 6.49 10.24
CA LEU A 39 1.57 6.80 10.94
C LEU A 39 1.87 5.87 12.10
N GLU A 40 0.84 5.22 12.67
CA GLU A 40 1.01 4.25 13.76
C GLU A 40 1.55 2.90 13.25
N VAL A 41 1.29 2.57 11.98
CA VAL A 41 1.58 1.24 11.41
C VAL A 41 2.76 1.26 10.43
N ALA A 42 3.18 2.44 9.97
CA ALA A 42 4.29 2.64 9.04
C ALA A 42 5.64 2.65 9.76
#